data_AF-A0A813GBW8-F1
#
_entry.id   AF-A0A813GBW8-F1
#
_cell.length_a   1.000
_cell.length_b   1.000
_cell.length_c   1.000
_cell.angle_alpha   90.00
_cell.angle_beta   90.00
_cell.angle_gamma   90.00
#
_symmetry.space_group_name_H-M   'P 1'
#
loop_
_entity.id
_entity.type
_entity.pdbx_description
1 polymer ?
#
loop_
_entity_poly.entity_id
_entity_poly.type
_entity_poly.pdbx_seq_one_letter_code
_entity_poly.pdbx_strand_id
1 'polypeptide(L)'
;MEAPARGASSGGSKPSANEFSALLRGSTIGAVTLCVLGTPLDVARHASQAALSRSSQPGFTEALRAAASPSFRGLWRGLAPALCCSALAPATFLVAYEFQRGSTEAIEAGMVARAVQVIVTQPFSFLQTCRQATALLPGEKGAHLSRGTWEIMVEDGPRTLWRGLLPVLLRDVAASGIFWWSYLKLGDAILPPRDRIEEEFNPKAAQQRAMAAAGIGSVCAVTAAIATQPFDVVKTKMQIHQMMHTNRDGFRRQKVARFLATLKETFKATGWRGLWTGCGPRVVVAAAGGLLLGPIFEFGQLIAGDSVRPLRRPLNLPEDPTHTIVHPRSSKDMYIEVRQ
;
A
#
# COMPACT_ATOMS: atom_id res chain seq x y z
N MET A 1 35.82 37.57 -2.76
CA MET A 1 34.35 37.58 -2.67
C MET A 1 33.88 36.35 -3.42
N GLU A 2 33.96 35.21 -2.73
CA GLU A 2 33.69 33.88 -3.26
C GLU A 2 32.20 33.60 -3.27
N ALA A 3 31.71 33.02 -4.36
CA ALA A 3 30.41 32.37 -4.43
C ALA A 3 30.66 30.88 -4.68
N PRO A 4 30.27 29.96 -3.78
CA PRO A 4 30.42 28.55 -4.07
C PRO A 4 29.24 28.07 -4.92
N ALA A 5 29.57 27.38 -6.00
CA ALA A 5 28.65 26.68 -6.88
C ALA A 5 27.86 25.62 -6.10
N ARG A 6 26.54 25.76 -6.06
CA ARG A 6 25.62 24.69 -5.62
C ARG A 6 25.41 23.73 -6.78
N GLY A 7 26.03 22.55 -6.69
CA GLY A 7 25.92 21.51 -7.70
C GLY A 7 26.33 20.14 -7.16
N ALA A 8 25.86 19.77 -5.97
CA ALA A 8 25.95 18.39 -5.50
C ALA A 8 24.61 17.70 -5.76
N SER A 9 24.51 17.03 -6.90
CA SER A 9 23.49 16.01 -7.13
C SER A 9 23.68 14.90 -6.09
N SER A 10 22.79 14.83 -5.10
CA SER A 10 22.68 13.68 -4.20
C SER A 10 22.16 12.48 -4.99
N GLY A 11 23.08 11.83 -5.70
CA GLY A 11 22.82 10.56 -6.36
C GLY A 11 22.54 9.50 -5.30
N GLY A 12 21.27 9.31 -4.96
CA GLY A 12 20.84 8.20 -4.11
C GLY A 12 21.27 6.89 -4.75
N SER A 13 22.22 6.20 -4.11
CA SER A 13 22.73 4.91 -4.58
C SER A 13 21.57 3.93 -4.80
N LYS A 14 21.60 3.22 -5.94
CA LYS A 14 20.62 2.16 -6.22
C LYS A 14 20.72 1.11 -5.12
N PRO A 15 19.57 0.64 -4.56
CA PRO A 15 19.60 -0.36 -3.52
C PRO A 15 20.25 -1.63 -4.07
N SER A 16 21.03 -2.32 -3.25
CA SER A 16 21.60 -3.60 -3.67
C SER A 16 20.46 -4.59 -4.00
N ALA A 17 20.70 -5.55 -4.89
CA ALA A 17 19.69 -6.56 -5.25
C ALA A 17 19.14 -7.30 -4.00
N ASN A 18 19.97 -7.43 -2.97
CA ASN A 18 19.60 -8.04 -1.69
C ASN A 18 18.63 -7.17 -0.90
N GLU A 19 18.84 -5.85 -0.84
CA GLU A 19 17.94 -4.91 -0.16
C GLU A 19 16.56 -4.86 -0.79
N PHE A 20 16.49 -4.77 -2.11
CA PHE A 20 15.22 -4.79 -2.83
C PHE A 20 14.45 -6.09 -2.55
N SER A 21 15.14 -7.23 -2.53
CA SER A 21 14.53 -8.52 -2.19
C SER A 21 14.04 -8.61 -0.74
N ALA A 22 14.74 -7.98 0.20
CA ALA A 22 14.36 -7.97 1.61
C ALA A 22 13.15 -7.07 1.84
N LEU A 23 13.15 -5.87 1.25
CA LEU A 23 12.03 -4.93 1.26
C LEU A 23 10.76 -5.55 0.64
N LEU A 24 10.91 -6.22 -0.50
CA LEU A 24 9.80 -6.89 -1.16
C LEU A 24 9.22 -8.02 -0.30
N ARG A 25 10.07 -8.86 0.32
CA ARG A 25 9.61 -9.93 1.22
C ARG A 25 8.90 -9.37 2.45
N GLY A 26 9.50 -8.39 3.14
CA GLY A 26 8.92 -7.77 4.33
C GLY A 26 7.58 -7.10 4.04
N SER A 27 7.51 -6.31 2.97
CA SER A 27 6.26 -5.63 2.55
C SER A 27 5.18 -6.61 2.12
N THR A 28 5.52 -7.71 1.45
CA THR A 28 4.57 -8.75 1.04
C THR A 28 4.01 -9.50 2.25
N ILE A 29 4.87 -9.92 3.20
CA ILE A 29 4.44 -10.59 4.42
C ILE A 29 3.54 -9.67 5.26
N GLY A 30 3.92 -8.40 5.40
CA GLY A 30 3.13 -7.39 6.11
C GLY A 30 1.76 -7.17 5.45
N ALA A 31 1.72 -7.03 4.12
CA ALA A 31 0.48 -6.86 3.36
C ALA A 31 -0.44 -8.08 3.49
N VAL A 32 0.11 -9.30 3.38
CA VAL A 32 -0.67 -10.55 3.53
C VAL A 32 -1.19 -10.71 4.96
N THR A 33 -0.36 -10.42 5.97
CA THR A 33 -0.77 -10.50 7.38
C THR A 33 -1.91 -9.52 7.69
N LEU A 34 -1.75 -8.26 7.27
CA LEU A 34 -2.79 -7.24 7.42
C LEU A 34 -4.06 -7.62 6.65
N CYS A 35 -3.91 -8.21 5.46
CA CYS A 35 -5.04 -8.69 4.67
C CYS A 35 -5.84 -9.76 5.43
N VAL A 36 -5.18 -10.78 5.97
CA VAL A 36 -5.85 -11.88 6.69
C VAL A 36 -6.56 -11.35 7.95
N LEU A 37 -5.89 -10.50 8.73
CA LEU A 37 -6.44 -9.94 9.97
C LEU A 37 -7.51 -8.87 9.72
N GLY A 38 -7.37 -8.09 8.64
CA GLY A 38 -8.27 -7.00 8.27
C GLY A 38 -9.51 -7.44 7.48
N THR A 39 -9.51 -8.65 6.90
CA THR A 39 -10.63 -9.13 6.06
C THR A 39 -12.00 -9.06 6.77
N PRO A 40 -12.17 -9.45 8.05
CA PRO A 40 -13.44 -9.30 8.75
C PRO A 40 -13.94 -7.85 8.81
N LEU A 41 -13.03 -6.90 9.02
CA LEU A 41 -13.32 -5.46 9.06
C LEU A 41 -13.69 -4.94 7.67
N ASP A 42 -12.98 -5.39 6.64
CA ASP A 42 -13.25 -5.03 5.25
C ASP A 42 -14.59 -5.58 4.74
N VAL A 43 -14.93 -6.82 5.09
CA VAL A 43 -16.25 -7.41 4.77
C VAL A 43 -17.37 -6.58 5.39
N ALA A 44 -17.28 -6.28 6.69
CA ALA A 44 -18.28 -5.46 7.36
C ALA A 44 -18.36 -4.05 6.74
N ARG A 45 -17.22 -3.43 6.42
CA ARG A 45 -17.18 -2.12 5.76
C ARG A 45 -17.87 -2.15 4.39
N HIS A 46 -17.48 -3.05 3.49
CA HIS A 46 -18.03 -3.13 2.13
C HIS A 46 -19.51 -3.49 2.15
N ALA A 47 -19.92 -4.36 3.06
CA ALA A 47 -21.33 -4.69 3.24
C ALA A 47 -22.16 -3.49 3.72
N SER A 48 -21.67 -2.72 4.70
CA SER A 48 -22.34 -1.48 5.14
C SER A 48 -22.43 -0.45 4.01
N GLN A 49 -21.36 -0.29 3.22
CA GLN A 49 -21.34 0.61 2.07
C GLN A 49 -22.30 0.15 0.96
N ALA A 50 -22.41 -1.16 0.72
CA ALA A 50 -23.36 -1.75 -0.21
C ALA A 50 -24.82 -1.50 0.21
N ALA A 51 -25.08 -1.54 1.52
CA ALA A 51 -26.41 -1.41 2.10
C ALA A 51 -26.90 0.04 2.23
N LEU A 52 -26.09 1.05 1.88
CA LEU A 52 -26.43 2.47 1.96
C LEU A 52 -27.71 2.86 1.17
N SER A 53 -28.22 2.01 0.28
CA SER A 53 -29.48 2.24 -0.43
C SER A 53 -30.72 1.73 0.32
N ARG A 54 -30.57 1.13 1.50
CA ARG A 54 -31.70 0.76 2.38
C ARG A 54 -32.20 1.97 3.18
N SER A 55 -33.49 1.96 3.49
CA SER A 55 -34.16 2.97 4.32
C SER A 55 -33.59 3.08 5.74
N SER A 56 -32.96 2.01 6.25
CA SER A 56 -32.21 1.99 7.50
C SER A 56 -30.75 1.66 7.22
N GLN A 57 -29.84 2.49 7.72
CA GLN A 57 -28.40 2.28 7.63
C GLN A 57 -27.98 1.17 8.60
N PRO A 58 -27.55 -0.01 8.12
CA PRO A 58 -27.16 -1.07 9.04
C PRO A 58 -25.88 -0.67 9.78
N GLY A 59 -25.90 -0.91 11.09
CA GLY A 59 -24.74 -0.64 11.94
C GLY A 59 -23.53 -1.51 11.56
N PHE A 60 -22.34 -1.09 11.97
CA PHE A 60 -21.12 -1.91 11.77
C PHE A 60 -21.23 -3.29 12.44
N THR A 61 -21.81 -3.35 13.64
CA THR A 61 -22.02 -4.61 14.38
C THR A 61 -23.03 -5.51 13.70
N GLU A 62 -24.04 -4.93 13.04
CA GLU A 62 -25.02 -5.65 12.24
C GLU A 62 -24.37 -6.23 10.98
N ALA A 63 -23.53 -5.45 10.30
CA ALA A 63 -22.76 -5.91 9.15
C ALA A 63 -21.80 -7.06 9.52
N LEU A 64 -21.12 -6.95 10.65
CA LEU A 64 -20.23 -8.00 11.16
C LEU A 64 -20.99 -9.28 11.51
N ARG A 65 -22.15 -9.14 12.18
CA ARG A 65 -23.01 -10.28 12.53
C ARG A 65 -23.59 -10.96 11.28
N ALA A 66 -24.02 -10.17 10.30
CA ALA A 66 -24.50 -10.68 9.02
C ALA A 66 -23.38 -11.42 8.26
N ALA A 67 -22.17 -10.87 8.27
CA ALA A 67 -21.00 -11.51 7.67
C ALA A 67 -20.60 -12.82 8.37
N ALA A 68 -20.73 -12.89 9.69
CA ALA A 68 -20.49 -14.10 10.47
C ALA A 68 -21.60 -15.16 10.33
N SER A 69 -22.75 -14.81 9.75
CA SER A 69 -23.87 -15.74 9.57
C SER A 69 -23.82 -16.38 8.16
N PRO A 70 -24.10 -17.69 8.02
CA PRO A 70 -24.37 -18.71 9.04
C PRO A 70 -23.11 -19.34 9.66
N SER A 71 -21.91 -18.99 9.20
CA SER A 71 -20.63 -19.55 9.69
C SER A 71 -19.60 -18.44 9.85
N PHE A 72 -18.77 -18.53 10.90
CA PHE A 72 -17.67 -17.60 11.18
C PHE A 72 -16.69 -17.47 9.99
N ARG A 73 -16.57 -18.51 9.15
CA ARG A 73 -15.79 -18.46 7.90
C ARG A 73 -16.30 -17.41 6.91
N GLY A 74 -17.56 -16.96 7.06
CA GLY A 74 -18.17 -15.89 6.30
C GLY A 74 -17.49 -14.52 6.48
N LEU A 75 -16.73 -14.32 7.56
CA LEU A 75 -15.91 -13.12 7.78
C LEU A 75 -14.69 -13.04 6.85
N TRP A 76 -14.28 -14.15 6.22
CA TRP A 76 -13.19 -14.19 5.24
C TRP A 76 -13.69 -14.34 3.78
N ARG A 77 -14.94 -13.94 3.52
CA ARG A 77 -15.48 -13.88 2.16
C ARG A 77 -14.61 -12.93 1.32
N GLY A 78 -14.20 -13.41 0.14
CA GLY A 78 -13.32 -12.64 -0.75
C GLY A 78 -11.85 -12.62 -0.35
N LEU A 79 -11.40 -13.46 0.60
CA LEU A 79 -9.98 -13.52 0.99
C LEU A 79 -9.06 -13.90 -0.18
N ALA A 80 -9.44 -14.86 -1.03
CA ALA A 80 -8.59 -15.29 -2.15
C ALA A 80 -8.19 -14.14 -3.11
N PRO A 81 -9.12 -13.35 -3.68
CA PRO A 81 -8.73 -12.19 -4.48
C PRO A 81 -8.01 -11.11 -3.65
N ALA A 82 -8.32 -10.96 -2.37
CA ALA A 82 -7.61 -10.02 -1.50
C ALA A 82 -6.13 -10.40 -1.29
N LEU A 83 -5.82 -11.70 -1.17
CA LEU A 83 -4.46 -12.22 -1.06
C LEU A 83 -3.67 -11.98 -2.36
N CYS A 84 -4.26 -12.24 -3.52
CA CYS A 84 -3.63 -11.94 -4.81
C CYS A 84 -3.31 -10.45 -4.94
N CYS A 85 -4.24 -9.58 -4.54
CA CYS A 85 -4.02 -8.13 -4.53
C CYS A 85 -2.86 -7.75 -3.58
N SER A 86 -2.86 -8.29 -2.36
CA SER A 86 -1.84 -8.02 -1.34
C SER A 86 -0.45 -8.53 -1.70
N ALA A 87 -0.36 -9.62 -2.47
CA ALA A 87 0.91 -10.14 -2.98
C ALA A 87 1.48 -9.30 -4.12
N LEU A 88 0.62 -8.81 -5.03
CA LEU A 88 1.04 -8.03 -6.21
C LEU A 88 1.31 -6.55 -5.89
N ALA A 89 0.61 -5.99 -4.91
CA ALA A 89 0.68 -4.57 -4.60
C ALA A 89 2.09 -4.07 -4.25
N PRO A 90 2.85 -4.73 -3.35
CA PRO A 90 4.20 -4.25 -3.00
C PRO A 90 5.18 -4.34 -4.17
N ALA A 91 5.15 -5.44 -4.93
CA ALA A 91 6.02 -5.63 -6.09
C ALA A 91 5.81 -4.55 -7.14
N THR A 92 4.55 -4.33 -7.53
CA THR A 92 4.19 -3.36 -8.57
C THR A 92 4.48 -1.92 -8.13
N PHE A 93 4.20 -1.60 -6.86
CA PHE A 93 4.53 -0.28 -6.30
C PHE A 93 6.03 -0.02 -6.28
N LEU A 94 6.82 -0.94 -5.71
CA LEU A 94 8.27 -0.75 -5.55
C LEU A 94 8.97 -0.66 -6.91
N VAL A 95 8.60 -1.53 -7.86
CA VAL A 95 9.16 -1.46 -9.22
C VAL A 95 8.82 -0.13 -9.89
N ALA A 96 7.55 0.29 -9.86
CA ALA A 96 7.15 1.56 -10.47
C ALA A 96 7.78 2.78 -9.78
N TYR A 97 7.96 2.72 -8.46
CA TYR A 97 8.63 3.76 -7.70
C TYR A 97 10.12 3.86 -8.06
N GLU A 98 10.83 2.72 -8.13
CA GLU A 98 12.25 2.68 -8.49
C GLU A 98 12.51 3.18 -9.91
N PHE A 99 11.62 2.90 -10.88
CA PHE A 99 11.73 3.47 -12.23
C PHE A 99 11.63 5.00 -12.26
N GLN A 100 10.91 5.58 -11.30
CA GLN A 100 10.68 7.01 -11.20
C GLN A 100 11.67 7.70 -10.24
N ARG A 101 12.45 6.91 -9.49
CA ARG A 101 13.36 7.36 -8.45
C ARG A 101 14.56 8.06 -9.08
N GLY A 102 14.52 9.39 -9.10
CA GLY A 102 15.57 10.25 -9.64
C GLY A 102 15.09 11.25 -10.71
N SER A 103 13.88 11.07 -11.25
CA SER A 103 13.31 11.96 -12.27
C SER A 103 12.27 12.95 -11.74
N THR A 104 11.63 12.64 -10.61
CA THR A 104 10.59 13.49 -9.99
C THR A 104 10.70 13.50 -8.48
N GLU A 105 10.00 14.43 -7.85
CA GLU A 105 9.88 14.50 -6.39
C GLU A 105 9.27 13.22 -5.79
N ALA A 106 9.60 12.92 -4.54
CA ALA A 106 9.18 11.68 -3.87
C ALA A 106 7.64 11.52 -3.80
N ILE A 107 6.91 12.63 -3.66
CA ILE A 107 5.44 12.64 -3.62
C ILE A 107 4.88 12.23 -4.99
N GLU A 108 5.37 12.84 -6.07
CA GLU A 108 4.94 12.55 -7.44
C GLU A 108 5.27 11.10 -7.83
N ALA A 109 6.48 10.63 -7.51
CA ALA A 109 6.89 9.25 -7.72
C ALA A 109 5.98 8.26 -6.96
N GLY A 110 5.64 8.58 -5.70
CA GLY A 110 4.72 7.78 -4.90
C GLY A 110 3.28 7.78 -5.42
N MET A 111 2.83 8.86 -6.06
CA MET A 111 1.50 8.95 -6.68
C MET A 111 1.44 8.16 -7.99
N VAL A 112 2.45 8.30 -8.86
CA VAL A 112 2.56 7.56 -10.13
C VAL A 112 2.69 6.06 -9.86
N ALA A 113 3.56 5.66 -8.93
CA ALA A 113 3.72 4.26 -8.54
C ALA A 113 2.41 3.67 -8.02
N ARG A 114 1.63 4.44 -7.24
CA ARG A 114 0.31 4.00 -6.78
C ARG A 114 -0.69 3.85 -7.92
N ALA A 115 -0.68 4.76 -8.90
CA ALA A 115 -1.55 4.65 -10.07
C ALA A 115 -1.26 3.37 -10.87
N VAL A 116 0.02 3.08 -11.13
CA VAL A 116 0.44 1.84 -11.81
C VAL A 116 0.03 0.60 -11.01
N GLN A 117 0.31 0.60 -9.70
CA GLN A 117 -0.07 -0.47 -8.78
C GLN A 117 -1.59 -0.76 -8.89
N VAL A 118 -2.42 0.27 -8.83
CA VAL A 118 -3.88 0.15 -8.90
C VAL A 118 -4.34 -0.43 -10.22
N ILE A 119 -3.77 0.00 -11.35
CA ILE A 119 -4.15 -0.52 -12.67
C ILE A 119 -3.88 -2.03 -12.75
N VAL A 120 -2.75 -2.48 -12.20
CA VAL A 120 -2.36 -3.90 -12.20
C VAL A 120 -3.22 -4.72 -11.23
N THR A 121 -3.50 -4.20 -10.03
CA THR A 121 -4.24 -4.95 -9.00
C THR A 121 -5.77 -4.81 -9.13
N GLN A 122 -6.27 -3.94 -9.99
CA GLN A 122 -7.69 -3.65 -10.18
C GLN A 122 -8.57 -4.90 -10.34
N PRO A 123 -8.20 -5.92 -11.13
CA PRO A 123 -9.04 -7.11 -11.29
C PRO A 123 -9.32 -7.84 -9.98
N PHE A 124 -8.30 -7.97 -9.15
CA PHE A 124 -8.39 -8.60 -7.84
C PHE A 124 -9.13 -7.71 -6.84
N SER A 125 -8.89 -6.39 -6.86
CA SER A 125 -9.62 -5.45 -6.01
C SER A 125 -11.11 -5.44 -6.33
N PHE A 126 -11.50 -5.52 -7.60
CA PHE A 126 -12.90 -5.59 -8.03
C PHE A 126 -13.56 -6.87 -7.54
N LEU A 127 -12.93 -8.03 -7.77
CA LEU A 127 -13.40 -9.33 -7.27
C LEU A 127 -13.54 -9.35 -5.75
N GLN A 128 -12.56 -8.79 -5.03
CA GLN A 128 -12.59 -8.67 -3.58
C GLN A 128 -13.81 -7.86 -3.14
N THR A 129 -13.96 -6.63 -3.63
CA THR A 129 -15.05 -5.73 -3.21
C THR A 129 -16.41 -6.35 -3.44
N CYS A 130 -16.61 -7.02 -4.58
CA CYS A 130 -17.89 -7.66 -4.88
C CYS A 130 -18.18 -8.84 -3.96
N ARG A 131 -17.18 -9.67 -3.62
CA ARG A 131 -17.38 -10.79 -2.68
C ARG A 131 -17.52 -10.33 -1.23
N GLN A 132 -16.91 -9.21 -0.85
CA GLN A 132 -16.99 -8.65 0.50
C GLN A 132 -18.29 -7.88 0.74
N ALA A 133 -18.87 -7.29 -0.32
CA ALA A 133 -20.13 -6.55 -0.26
C ALA A 133 -21.39 -7.42 -0.06
N THR A 134 -21.31 -8.75 -0.26
CA THR A 134 -22.51 -9.61 -0.26
C THR A 134 -23.16 -9.79 1.11
N ALA A 135 -22.45 -9.54 2.21
CA ALA A 135 -22.89 -9.98 3.54
C ALA A 135 -24.23 -9.39 4.01
N LEU A 136 -24.57 -8.17 3.59
CA LEU A 136 -25.84 -7.51 3.94
C LEU A 136 -26.86 -7.53 2.79
N LEU A 137 -26.49 -8.03 1.62
CA LEU A 137 -27.38 -8.10 0.47
C LEU A 137 -28.37 -9.28 0.61
N PRO A 138 -29.61 -9.15 0.10
CA PRO A 138 -30.55 -10.27 0.03
C PRO A 138 -29.93 -11.48 -0.68
N GLY A 139 -30.30 -12.70 -0.27
CA GLY A 139 -29.67 -13.95 -0.71
C GLY A 139 -29.53 -14.10 -2.24
N GLU A 140 -30.55 -13.72 -3.00
CA GLU A 140 -30.50 -13.73 -4.48
C GLU A 140 -29.49 -12.72 -5.03
N LYS A 141 -29.48 -11.48 -4.53
CA LYS A 141 -28.55 -10.42 -4.95
C LYS A 141 -27.11 -10.75 -4.55
N GLY A 142 -26.91 -11.32 -3.37
CA GLY A 142 -25.59 -11.78 -2.90
C GLY A 142 -25.06 -12.97 -3.70
N ALA A 143 -25.91 -13.94 -4.01
CA ALA A 143 -25.56 -15.08 -4.86
C ALA A 143 -25.22 -14.62 -6.28
N HIS A 144 -26.04 -13.74 -6.86
CA HIS A 144 -25.80 -13.12 -8.17
C HIS A 144 -24.48 -12.34 -8.20
N LEU A 145 -24.14 -11.57 -7.15
CA LEU A 145 -22.87 -10.83 -7.12
C LEU A 145 -21.66 -11.77 -7.10
N SER A 146 -21.78 -12.94 -6.45
CA SER A 146 -20.72 -13.93 -6.35
C SER A 146 -20.53 -14.80 -7.61
N ARG A 147 -21.62 -15.18 -8.30
CA ARG A 147 -21.60 -15.98 -9.54
C ARG A 147 -21.43 -15.09 -10.77
N GLY A 148 -22.08 -13.93 -10.74
CA GLY A 148 -22.09 -12.93 -11.79
C GLY A 148 -20.70 -12.44 -12.15
N THR A 149 -19.70 -12.47 -11.27
CA THR A 149 -18.37 -12.00 -11.69
C THR A 149 -17.73 -12.88 -12.77
N TRP A 150 -17.96 -14.20 -12.71
CA TRP A 150 -17.49 -15.12 -13.74
C TRP A 150 -18.34 -15.00 -15.01
N GLU A 151 -19.66 -14.99 -14.86
CA GLU A 151 -20.62 -14.86 -15.96
C GLU A 151 -20.40 -13.55 -16.73
N ILE A 152 -20.24 -12.43 -16.03
CA ILE A 152 -19.92 -11.12 -16.62
C ILE A 152 -18.57 -11.14 -17.34
N MET A 153 -17.57 -11.86 -16.83
CA MET A 153 -16.27 -11.93 -17.51
C MET A 153 -16.36 -12.71 -18.83
N VAL A 154 -17.19 -13.74 -18.88
CA VAL A 154 -17.45 -14.54 -20.09
C VAL A 154 -18.33 -13.77 -21.07
N GLU A 155 -19.36 -13.06 -20.59
CA GLU A 155 -20.32 -12.32 -21.43
C GLU A 155 -19.80 -10.97 -21.94
N ASP A 156 -19.25 -10.14 -21.05
CA ASP A 156 -18.77 -8.78 -21.38
C ASP A 156 -17.25 -8.72 -21.63
N GLY A 157 -16.54 -9.83 -21.41
CA GLY A 157 -15.10 -9.93 -21.56
C GLY A 157 -14.26 -9.45 -20.34
N PRO A 158 -12.95 -9.74 -20.34
CA PRO A 158 -12.06 -9.49 -19.20
C PRO A 158 -11.84 -8.00 -18.89
N ARG A 159 -12.04 -7.11 -19.88
CA ARG A 159 -11.95 -5.66 -19.69
C ARG A 159 -12.96 -5.12 -18.67
N THR A 160 -14.00 -5.90 -18.37
CA THR A 160 -15.00 -5.56 -17.36
C THR A 160 -14.42 -5.44 -15.95
N LEU A 161 -13.32 -6.14 -15.67
CA LEU A 161 -12.63 -6.07 -14.37
C LEU A 161 -12.02 -4.68 -14.08
N TRP A 162 -11.77 -3.87 -15.11
CA TRP A 162 -11.30 -2.49 -14.99
C TRP A 162 -12.43 -1.45 -14.95
N ARG A 163 -13.69 -1.89 -14.96
CA ARG A 163 -14.81 -0.98 -14.67
C ARG A 163 -14.70 -0.50 -13.22
N GLY A 164 -14.94 0.78 -12.98
CA GLY A 164 -14.73 1.40 -11.68
C GLY A 164 -13.32 1.95 -11.47
N LEU A 165 -12.43 1.91 -12.47
CA LEU A 165 -11.04 2.34 -12.28
C LEU A 165 -10.91 3.82 -11.88
N LEU A 166 -11.73 4.73 -12.41
CA LEU A 166 -11.64 6.15 -12.10
C LEU A 166 -11.80 6.47 -10.59
N PRO A 167 -12.89 6.06 -9.89
CA PRO A 167 -13.00 6.30 -8.45
C PRO A 167 -11.91 5.58 -7.65
N VAL A 168 -11.40 4.44 -8.13
CA VAL A 168 -10.30 3.73 -7.47
C VAL A 168 -9.01 4.54 -7.56
N LEU A 169 -8.66 5.02 -8.76
CA LEU A 169 -7.50 5.88 -8.99
C LEU A 169 -7.60 7.16 -8.16
N LEU A 170 -8.74 7.85 -8.20
CA LEU A 170 -8.93 9.07 -7.41
C LEU A 170 -8.72 8.82 -5.92
N ARG A 171 -9.30 7.74 -5.37
CA ARG A 171 -9.12 7.36 -3.97
C ARG A 171 -7.66 7.07 -3.65
N ASP A 172 -7.00 6.23 -4.43
CA ASP A 172 -5.69 5.67 -4.09
C ASP A 172 -4.56 6.66 -4.37
N VAL A 173 -4.64 7.42 -5.47
CA VAL A 173 -3.67 8.48 -5.80
C VAL A 173 -3.77 9.63 -4.80
N ALA A 174 -4.99 10.06 -4.44
CA ALA A 174 -5.17 11.08 -3.39
C ALA A 174 -4.68 10.59 -2.03
N ALA A 175 -4.96 9.34 -1.66
CA ALA A 175 -4.46 8.75 -0.43
C ALA A 175 -2.93 8.70 -0.40
N SER A 176 -2.28 8.35 -1.52
CA SER A 176 -0.82 8.35 -1.66
C SER A 176 -0.25 9.76 -1.48
N GLY A 177 -0.81 10.76 -2.17
CA GLY A 177 -0.36 12.15 -2.05
C GLY A 177 -0.49 12.70 -0.63
N ILE A 178 -1.64 12.47 0.01
CA ILE A 178 -1.87 12.90 1.41
C ILE A 178 -0.90 12.19 2.35
N PHE A 179 -0.72 10.88 2.19
CA PHE A 179 0.20 10.10 3.03
C PHE A 179 1.63 10.65 2.94
N TRP A 180 2.18 10.79 1.73
CA TRP A 180 3.56 11.25 1.54
C TRP A 180 3.75 12.69 1.99
N TRP A 181 2.79 13.57 1.69
CA TRP A 181 2.84 14.96 2.13
C TRP A 181 2.83 15.08 3.67
N SER A 182 1.89 14.37 4.33
CA SER A 182 1.82 14.35 5.80
C SER A 182 3.05 13.71 6.42
N TYR A 183 3.56 12.63 5.82
CA TYR A 183 4.73 11.91 6.32
C TYR A 183 5.99 12.77 6.25
N LEU A 184 6.21 13.50 5.16
CA LEU A 184 7.35 14.42 5.05
C LEU A 184 7.27 15.56 6.07
N LYS A 185 6.11 16.21 6.17
CA LYS A 185 5.91 17.31 7.14
C LYS A 185 6.07 16.88 8.59
N LEU A 186 5.54 15.71 8.93
CA LEU A 186 5.58 15.19 10.30
C LEU A 186 6.95 14.56 10.61
N GLY A 187 7.61 13.98 9.61
CA GLY A 187 8.97 13.48 9.68
C GLY A 187 9.97 14.61 9.97
N ASP A 188 9.90 15.72 9.25
CA ASP A 188 10.76 16.89 9.46
C ASP A 188 10.59 17.52 10.85
N ALA A 189 9.39 17.41 11.43
CA ALA A 189 9.07 17.99 12.74
C ALA A 189 9.47 17.11 13.93
N ILE A 190 9.45 15.78 13.77
CA ILE A 190 9.55 14.81 14.89
C ILE A 190 10.84 13.98 14.82
N LEU A 191 11.33 13.65 13.62
CA LEU A 191 12.52 12.80 13.47
C LEU A 191 13.78 13.67 13.42
N PRO A 192 14.85 13.31 14.15
CA PRO A 192 16.11 14.05 14.09
C PRO A 192 16.73 13.99 12.68
N PRO A 193 17.43 15.06 12.25
CA PRO A 193 18.07 15.16 10.95
C PRO A 193 18.95 13.94 10.64
N ARG A 194 18.91 13.49 9.38
CA ARG A 194 19.62 12.28 8.93
C ARG A 194 21.15 12.38 9.07
N ASP A 195 21.68 13.60 9.12
CA ASP A 195 23.13 13.84 9.15
C ASP A 195 23.77 13.56 10.52
N ARG A 196 22.96 13.33 11.58
CA ARG A 196 23.46 12.90 12.90
C ARG A 196 23.58 11.37 13.05
N ILE A 197 23.31 10.60 12.00
CA ILE A 197 23.24 9.13 12.06
C ILE A 197 24.63 8.49 12.02
N GLU A 198 25.65 9.17 11.49
CA GLU A 198 26.99 8.59 11.33
C GLU A 198 27.78 8.45 12.64
N GLU A 199 27.39 9.13 13.74
CA GLU A 199 28.25 9.22 14.93
C GLU A 199 27.93 8.25 16.08
N GLU A 200 26.81 7.52 16.12
CA GLU A 200 26.59 6.54 17.21
C GLU A 200 25.61 5.42 16.84
N PHE A 201 26.13 4.24 16.50
CA PHE A 201 25.31 3.04 16.28
C PHE A 201 24.80 2.48 17.61
N ASN A 202 23.80 3.16 18.19
CA ASN A 202 23.07 2.67 19.36
C ASN A 202 21.81 1.91 18.90
N PRO A 203 21.74 0.58 19.07
CA PRO A 203 20.59 -0.22 18.63
C PRO A 203 19.27 0.22 19.28
N LYS A 204 19.32 0.80 20.49
CA LYS A 204 18.13 1.36 21.16
C LYS A 204 17.63 2.64 20.48
N ALA A 205 18.53 3.49 20.02
CA ALA A 205 18.17 4.72 19.30
C ALA A 205 17.56 4.42 17.93
N ALA A 206 18.11 3.42 17.21
CA ALA A 206 17.55 2.93 15.96
C ALA A 206 16.13 2.35 16.16
N GLN A 207 15.93 1.54 17.20
CA GLN A 207 14.61 0.99 17.53
C GLN A 207 13.59 2.09 17.90
N GLN A 208 13.99 3.09 18.69
CA GLN A 208 13.13 4.23 19.05
C GLN A 208 12.74 5.05 17.82
N ARG A 209 13.68 5.29 16.91
CA ARG A 209 13.41 5.96 15.63
C ARG A 209 12.44 5.17 14.77
N ALA A 210 12.62 3.85 14.68
CA ALA A 210 11.72 2.98 13.95
C ALA A 210 10.29 2.99 14.52
N MET A 211 10.16 2.97 15.84
CA MET A 211 8.86 3.10 16.52
C MET A 211 8.22 4.48 16.29
N ALA A 212 9.00 5.57 16.33
CA ALA A 212 8.52 6.91 16.02
C ALA A 212 8.05 7.03 14.57
N ALA A 213 8.83 6.52 13.61
CA ALA A 213 8.48 6.47 12.19
C ALA A 213 7.21 5.63 11.94
N ALA A 214 7.03 4.53 12.68
CA ALA A 214 5.82 3.71 12.66
C ALA A 214 4.58 4.46 13.19
N GLY A 215 4.73 5.20 14.29
CA GLY A 215 3.67 6.04 14.84
C GLY A 215 3.25 7.13 13.85
N ILE A 216 4.22 7.84 13.28
CA ILE A 216 4.01 8.86 12.23
C ILE A 216 3.29 8.23 11.02
N GLY A 217 3.77 7.08 10.54
CA GLY A 217 3.17 6.35 9.43
C GLY A 217 1.72 5.96 9.70
N SER A 218 1.39 5.53 10.92
CA SER A 218 0.02 5.24 11.35
C SER A 218 -0.88 6.47 11.31
N VAL A 219 -0.45 7.60 11.89
CA VAL A 219 -1.20 8.87 11.86
C VAL A 219 -1.43 9.32 10.41
N CYS A 220 -0.41 9.27 9.56
CA CYS A 220 -0.52 9.65 8.14
C CYS A 220 -1.49 8.74 7.38
N ALA A 221 -1.44 7.43 7.63
CA ALA A 221 -2.36 6.46 7.02
C ALA A 221 -3.82 6.70 7.45
N VAL A 222 -4.05 7.03 8.72
CA VAL A 222 -5.38 7.37 9.25
C VAL A 222 -5.90 8.67 8.64
N THR A 223 -5.09 9.72 8.58
CA THR A 223 -5.47 11.00 7.95
C THR A 223 -5.85 10.79 6.49
N ALA A 224 -5.04 10.05 5.73
CA ALA A 224 -5.33 9.71 4.34
C ALA A 224 -6.62 8.88 4.20
N ALA A 225 -6.85 7.92 5.11
CA ALA A 225 -8.05 7.09 5.10
C ALA A 225 -9.34 7.90 5.34
N ILE A 226 -9.32 8.83 6.30
CA ILE A 226 -10.45 9.71 6.62
C ILE A 226 -10.73 10.66 5.45
N ALA A 227 -9.69 11.32 4.93
CA ALA A 227 -9.82 12.28 3.83
C ALA A 227 -10.35 11.64 2.54
N THR A 228 -9.98 10.38 2.29
CA THR A 228 -10.41 9.64 1.09
C THR A 228 -11.62 8.74 1.32
N GLN A 229 -12.33 8.89 2.44
CA GLN A 229 -13.51 8.08 2.75
C GLN A 229 -14.67 8.28 1.76
N PRO A 230 -15.03 9.50 1.35
CA PRO A 230 -16.12 9.70 0.39
C PRO A 230 -15.87 9.00 -0.96
N PHE A 231 -14.63 9.02 -1.45
CA PHE A 231 -14.25 8.34 -2.70
C PHE A 231 -14.38 6.82 -2.61
N ASP A 232 -14.12 6.26 -1.43
CA ASP A 232 -14.23 4.82 -1.16
C ASP A 232 -15.69 4.35 -1.15
N VAL A 233 -16.59 5.13 -0.56
CA VAL A 233 -18.04 4.87 -0.63
C VAL A 233 -18.53 4.87 -2.08
N VAL A 234 -18.11 5.86 -2.88
CA VAL A 234 -18.49 5.95 -4.29
C VAL A 234 -17.89 4.79 -5.10
N LYS A 235 -16.62 4.44 -4.87
CA LYS A 235 -15.98 3.26 -5.48
C LYS A 235 -16.82 2.00 -5.25
N THR A 236 -17.11 1.69 -3.98
CA THR A 236 -17.83 0.46 -3.60
C THR A 236 -19.21 0.41 -4.24
N LYS A 237 -19.98 1.51 -4.18
CA LYS A 237 -21.30 1.60 -4.82
C LYS A 237 -21.23 1.42 -6.34
N MET A 238 -20.28 2.07 -7.00
CA MET A 238 -20.12 1.96 -8.45
C MET A 238 -19.77 0.52 -8.85
N GLN A 239 -18.86 -0.15 -8.13
CA GLN A 239 -18.46 -1.53 -8.43
C GLN A 239 -19.62 -2.52 -8.23
N ILE A 240 -20.46 -2.33 -7.20
CA ILE A 240 -21.64 -3.18 -6.95
C ILE A 240 -22.74 -2.91 -7.98
N HIS A 241 -23.10 -1.65 -8.21
CA HIS A 241 -24.15 -1.29 -9.17
C HIS A 241 -23.83 -1.85 -10.57
N GLN A 242 -22.56 -1.88 -10.94
CA GLN A 242 -22.13 -2.42 -12.23
C GLN A 242 -22.35 -3.91 -12.39
N MET A 243 -22.25 -4.68 -11.32
CA MET A 243 -22.57 -6.12 -11.37
C MET A 243 -24.06 -6.41 -11.31
N MET A 244 -24.86 -5.50 -10.73
CA MET A 244 -26.30 -5.69 -10.59
C MET A 244 -27.10 -5.26 -11.84
N HIS A 245 -26.52 -4.43 -12.70
CA HIS A 245 -27.22 -3.81 -13.85
C HIS A 245 -26.52 -4.04 -15.19
N THR A 246 -25.91 -5.21 -15.40
CA THR A 246 -25.38 -5.63 -16.70
C THR A 246 -26.53 -5.92 -17.66
N ASN A 247 -27.05 -4.88 -18.29
CA ASN A 247 -27.76 -4.99 -19.56
C ASN A 247 -26.71 -4.96 -20.68
N ARG A 248 -26.92 -5.75 -21.75
CA ARG A 248 -26.07 -6.01 -22.93
C ARG A 248 -25.42 -4.80 -23.63
N ASP A 249 -25.64 -3.57 -23.16
CA ASP A 249 -24.95 -2.38 -23.62
C ASP A 249 -23.55 -2.29 -23.00
N GLY A 250 -22.66 -3.07 -23.60
CA GLY A 250 -21.24 -3.15 -23.30
C GLY A 250 -20.61 -1.78 -23.05
N PHE A 251 -19.77 -1.73 -22.01
CA PHE A 251 -18.77 -0.68 -21.81
C PHE A 251 -19.24 0.76 -22.09
N ARG A 252 -20.38 1.20 -21.52
CA ARG A 252 -20.61 2.65 -21.44
C ARG A 252 -19.48 3.22 -20.58
N ARG A 253 -18.50 3.89 -21.22
CA ARG A 253 -17.43 4.69 -20.60
C ARG A 253 -17.97 5.24 -19.28
N GLN A 254 -17.38 4.85 -18.15
CA GLN A 254 -17.64 5.53 -16.89
C GLN A 254 -17.16 6.98 -17.05
N LYS A 255 -18.01 7.84 -17.61
CA LYS A 255 -17.78 9.27 -17.62
C LYS A 255 -17.74 9.74 -16.17
N VAL A 256 -16.95 10.78 -15.90
CA VAL A 256 -17.00 11.58 -14.66
C VAL A 256 -18.45 11.87 -14.24
N ALA A 257 -19.35 12.05 -15.22
CA ALA A 257 -20.79 12.20 -15.00
C ALA A 257 -21.44 11.08 -14.18
N ARG A 258 -21.03 9.81 -14.33
CA ARG A 258 -21.55 8.70 -13.49
C ARG A 258 -20.99 8.75 -12.08
N PHE A 259 -19.72 9.07 -11.92
CA PHE A 259 -19.12 9.27 -10.60
C PHE A 259 -19.85 10.38 -9.83
N LEU A 260 -20.05 11.54 -10.46
CA LEU A 260 -20.80 12.65 -9.90
C LEU A 260 -22.28 12.31 -9.65
N ALA A 261 -22.89 11.51 -10.52
CA ALA A 261 -24.26 11.04 -10.32
C ALA A 261 -24.37 10.12 -9.09
N THR A 262 -23.49 9.13 -8.93
CA THR A 262 -23.47 8.23 -7.76
C THR A 262 -23.15 8.97 -6.47
N LEU A 263 -22.26 9.97 -6.53
CA LEU A 263 -21.99 10.85 -5.39
C LEU A 263 -23.25 11.65 -5.01
N LYS A 264 -23.92 12.28 -5.98
CA LYS A 264 -25.16 13.03 -5.78
C LYS A 264 -26.30 12.16 -5.28
N GLU A 265 -26.43 10.94 -5.80
CA GLU A 265 -27.42 9.96 -5.37
C GLU A 265 -27.18 9.52 -3.92
N THR A 266 -25.92 9.25 -3.56
CA THR A 266 -25.56 8.88 -2.18
C THR A 266 -25.82 10.03 -1.21
N PHE A 267 -25.46 11.25 -1.60
CA PHE A 267 -25.74 12.44 -0.81
C PHE A 267 -27.24 12.66 -0.62
N LYS A 268 -28.06 12.46 -1.67
CA LYS A 268 -29.52 12.56 -1.56
C LYS A 268 -30.15 11.45 -0.71
N ALA A 269 -29.65 10.22 -0.81
CA ALA A 269 -30.22 9.07 -0.11
C ALA A 269 -29.89 9.05 1.39
N THR A 270 -28.69 9.49 1.77
CA THR A 270 -28.13 9.24 3.11
C THR A 270 -27.56 10.49 3.78
N GLY A 271 -27.57 11.63 3.07
CA GLY A 271 -26.95 12.86 3.52
C GLY A 271 -25.43 12.78 3.58
N TRP A 272 -24.83 13.77 4.24
CA TRP A 272 -23.38 13.85 4.40
C TRP A 272 -22.81 12.68 5.23
N ARG A 273 -23.55 12.20 6.24
CA ARG A 273 -23.09 11.10 7.12
C ARG A 273 -22.85 9.80 6.38
N GLY A 274 -23.62 9.51 5.32
CA GLY A 274 -23.44 8.29 4.53
C GLY A 274 -22.14 8.23 3.75
N LEU A 275 -21.49 9.38 3.47
CA LEU A 275 -20.16 9.42 2.85
C LEU A 275 -19.05 8.95 3.80
N TRP A 276 -19.32 8.89 5.11
CA TRP A 276 -18.40 8.38 6.14
C TRP A 276 -18.78 6.98 6.62
N THR A 277 -19.75 6.31 5.99
CA THR A 277 -20.11 4.92 6.33
C THR A 277 -18.90 3.99 6.15
N GLY A 278 -18.61 3.21 7.19
CA GLY A 278 -17.47 2.30 7.21
C GLY A 278 -16.11 2.96 7.51
N CYS A 279 -16.08 4.22 7.97
CA CYS A 279 -14.85 4.91 8.33
C CYS A 279 -14.11 4.22 9.49
N GLY A 280 -14.81 3.83 10.56
CA GLY A 280 -14.20 3.19 11.73
C GLY A 280 -13.35 1.96 11.40
N PRO A 281 -13.91 0.93 10.72
CA PRO A 281 -13.14 -0.25 10.30
C PRO A 281 -11.94 0.11 9.43
N ARG A 282 -12.09 1.10 8.55
CA ARG A 282 -11.01 1.56 7.67
C ARG A 282 -9.88 2.21 8.46
N VAL A 283 -10.19 3.04 9.44
CA VAL A 283 -9.20 3.71 10.31
C VAL A 283 -8.40 2.67 11.07
N VAL A 284 -9.03 1.62 11.59
CA VAL A 284 -8.33 0.52 12.30
C VAL A 284 -7.35 -0.20 11.36
N VAL A 285 -7.78 -0.58 10.16
CA VAL A 285 -6.91 -1.26 9.19
C VAL A 285 -5.80 -0.33 8.71
N ALA A 286 -6.08 0.95 8.50
CA ALA A 286 -5.09 1.95 8.10
C ALA A 286 -4.04 2.20 9.19
N ALA A 287 -4.45 2.32 10.45
CA ALA A 287 -3.56 2.49 11.58
C ALA A 287 -2.63 1.27 11.74
N ALA A 288 -3.18 0.06 11.66
CA ALA A 288 -2.40 -1.17 11.70
C ALA A 288 -1.41 -1.26 10.51
N GLY A 289 -1.85 -0.90 9.30
CA GLY A 289 -0.98 -0.86 8.13
C GLY A 289 0.15 0.17 8.23
N GLY A 290 -0.14 1.37 8.73
CA GLY A 290 0.88 2.40 8.95
C GLY A 290 1.88 2.01 10.04
N LEU A 291 1.41 1.35 11.12
CA LEU A 291 2.28 0.81 12.16
C LEU A 291 3.19 -0.31 11.65
N LEU A 292 2.74 -1.12 10.70
CA LEU A 292 3.56 -2.17 10.07
C LEU A 292 4.56 -1.60 9.06
N LEU A 293 4.22 -0.50 8.37
CA LEU A 293 5.08 0.14 7.38
C LEU A 293 6.37 0.72 7.99
N GLY A 294 6.30 1.33 9.18
CA GLY A 294 7.49 1.94 9.83
C GLY A 294 8.61 0.94 10.14
N PRO A 295 8.33 -0.17 10.84
CA PRO A 295 9.32 -1.20 11.12
C PRO A 295 9.82 -1.89 9.85
N ILE A 296 8.99 -2.06 8.81
CA ILE A 296 9.43 -2.65 7.53
C ILE A 296 10.40 -1.71 6.79
N PHE A 297 10.14 -0.40 6.81
CA PHE A 297 10.98 0.61 6.16
C PHE A 297 12.32 0.77 6.88
N GLU A 298 12.31 0.82 8.21
CA GLU A 298 13.53 0.94 9.02
C GLU A 298 14.29 -0.38 9.12
N PHE A 299 13.63 -1.55 9.20
CA PHE A 299 14.32 -2.85 9.10
C PHE A 299 14.92 -3.06 7.70
N GLY A 300 14.24 -2.58 6.65
CA GLY A 300 14.79 -2.51 5.30
C GLY A 300 16.04 -1.62 5.20
N GLN A 301 16.02 -0.46 5.87
CA GLN A 301 17.19 0.42 5.97
C GLN A 301 18.29 -0.12 6.90
N LEU A 302 17.94 -0.85 7.96
CA LEU A 302 18.90 -1.50 8.87
C LEU A 302 19.58 -2.69 8.18
N ILE A 303 18.86 -3.47 7.38
CA ILE A 303 19.46 -4.50 6.51
C ILE A 303 20.34 -3.85 5.43
N ALA A 304 19.92 -2.71 4.87
CA ALA A 304 20.75 -1.94 3.95
C ALA A 304 22.02 -1.40 4.63
N GLY A 305 21.89 -0.90 5.87
CA GLY A 305 23.00 -0.41 6.69
C GLY A 305 23.94 -1.52 7.16
N ASP A 306 23.43 -2.71 7.48
CA ASP A 306 24.26 -3.89 7.79
C ASP A 306 24.96 -4.44 6.53
N SER A 307 24.43 -4.15 5.33
CA SER A 307 25.13 -4.39 4.05
C SER A 307 26.27 -3.38 3.80
N VAL A 308 26.37 -2.31 4.60
CA VAL A 308 27.49 -1.35 4.62
C VAL A 308 28.57 -1.75 5.64
N ARG A 309 28.52 -2.95 6.23
CA ARG A 309 29.69 -3.51 6.94
C ARG A 309 30.62 -4.21 5.94
N PRO A 310 31.74 -3.60 5.51
CA PRO A 310 32.87 -4.40 5.12
C PRO A 310 33.35 -5.14 6.38
N LEU A 311 33.25 -6.47 6.40
CA LEU A 311 34.12 -7.27 7.24
C LEU A 311 35.56 -7.11 6.73
N ARG A 312 36.19 -5.97 7.03
CA ARG A 312 37.64 -5.79 6.99
C ARG A 312 37.99 -4.88 8.16
N ARG A 313 38.32 -5.47 9.30
CA ARG A 313 39.26 -4.80 10.21
C ARG A 313 40.59 -4.74 9.47
N PRO A 314 41.20 -3.56 9.23
CA PRO A 314 42.60 -3.52 8.83
C PRO A 314 43.40 -4.09 10.01
N LEU A 315 44.04 -5.23 9.79
CA LEU A 315 45.09 -5.68 10.70
C LEU A 315 46.27 -4.73 10.46
N ASN A 316 46.55 -3.85 11.42
CA ASN A 316 47.79 -3.09 11.42
C ASN A 316 48.94 -4.09 11.57
N LEU A 317 49.67 -4.35 10.48
CA LEU A 317 50.94 -5.05 10.54
C LEU A 317 51.99 -4.08 11.12
N PRO A 318 52.91 -4.55 11.99
CA PRO A 318 53.97 -3.70 12.53
C PRO A 318 54.88 -3.18 11.41
N GLU A 319 55.42 -1.98 11.60
CA GLU A 319 56.44 -1.38 10.74
C GLU A 319 57.73 -2.22 10.80
N ASP A 320 57.89 -3.18 9.90
CA ASP A 320 59.20 -3.76 9.61
C ASP A 320 59.44 -3.79 8.09
N PRO A 321 60.33 -2.93 7.55
CA PRO A 321 60.43 -2.65 6.12
C PRO A 321 61.25 -3.70 5.34
N THR A 322 61.62 -4.82 5.95
CA THR A 322 62.70 -5.67 5.42
C THR A 322 62.25 -6.88 4.61
N HIS A 323 60.96 -7.24 4.56
CA HIS A 323 60.52 -8.50 3.94
C HIS A 323 59.25 -8.48 3.10
N THR A 324 59.04 -7.44 2.28
CA THR A 324 57.96 -7.47 1.27
C THR A 324 58.41 -6.90 -0.07
N ILE A 325 58.84 -7.79 -0.97
CA ILE A 325 59.08 -7.46 -2.38
C ILE A 325 57.72 -7.31 -3.06
N VAL A 326 57.32 -6.07 -3.38
CA VAL A 326 56.11 -5.80 -4.14
C VAL A 326 56.46 -5.76 -5.63
N HIS A 327 55.96 -6.74 -6.40
CA HIS A 327 56.11 -6.75 -7.85
C HIS A 327 55.18 -5.71 -8.52
N PRO A 328 55.61 -4.95 -9.54
CA PRO A 328 54.89 -3.74 -10.01
C PRO A 328 53.65 -4.00 -10.89
N ARG A 329 53.14 -5.24 -10.96
CA ARG A 329 52.06 -5.62 -11.89
C ARG A 329 50.80 -6.22 -11.26
N SER A 330 50.64 -6.18 -9.94
CA SER A 330 49.43 -6.67 -9.27
C SER A 330 48.43 -5.54 -8.97
N SER A 331 47.89 -4.90 -10.02
CA SER A 331 46.84 -3.88 -9.89
C SER A 331 45.42 -4.39 -10.20
N LYS A 332 45.20 -5.72 -10.16
CA LYS A 332 43.85 -6.28 -10.30
C LYS A 332 43.70 -7.48 -9.37
N ASP A 333 42.92 -7.24 -8.32
CA ASP A 333 42.23 -8.18 -7.46
C ASP A 333 42.99 -9.44 -7.05
N MET A 334 43.61 -9.36 -5.86
CA MET A 334 44.11 -10.54 -5.16
C MET A 334 43.25 -10.78 -3.92
N TYR A 335 42.31 -11.71 -4.03
CA TYR A 335 41.72 -12.40 -2.87
C TYR A 335 42.66 -13.55 -2.53
N ILE A 336 43.29 -13.51 -1.37
CA ILE A 336 44.00 -14.67 -0.83
C ILE A 336 43.08 -15.33 0.20
N GLU A 337 42.52 -16.47 -0.17
CA GLU A 337 42.01 -17.44 0.82
C GLU A 337 43.21 -18.12 1.47
N VAL A 338 43.29 -18.05 2.79
CA VAL A 338 44.08 -19.01 3.55
C VAL A 338 43.10 -19.86 4.35
N ARG A 339 42.99 -21.14 3.95
CA ARG A 339 42.39 -22.19 4.78
C ARG A 339 43.26 -22.38 6.01
N GLN A 340 42.66 -22.26 7.19
CA GLN A 340 42.55 -23.36 8.15
C GLN A 340 41.17 -23.33 8.78
#